data_AF-A0A6G2PW86-F1
#
_entry.id   AF-A0A6G2PW86-F1
#
_cell.length_a   1.000
_cell.length_b   1.000
_cell.length_c   1.000
_cell.angle_alpha   90.00
_cell.angle_beta   90.00
_cell.angle_gamma   90.00
#
_symmetry.space_group_name_H-M   'P 1'
#
loop_
_entity.id
_entity.type
_entity.pdbx_description
1 polymer ?
#
loop_
_entity_poly.entity_id
_entity_poly.type
_entity_poly.pdbx_seq_one_letter_code
_entity_poly.pdbx_strand_id
1 'polypeptide(L)'
;VPARPPVVRPGAAAPAGRITVRTCPIELVRDVDILVSSENTFLEMSKTFRSTVSGALRRAAALRDASGEIVDDVLARELGVWLRTHERPGVPVRPGTVVATSSGALAAQGVRRIHHAAIAAPVGNGERYHVTPAVLAEAVRASFELARQEAEFLALPMSSICFPLMGTGRGGLSVPTAARALLGALGRELRRDPSWSVLMVTPDEGHARLLMAASSAR
;
A
#
# COMPACT_ATOMS: atom_id res chain seq x y z
N VAL A 1 16.15 -29.48 22.50
CA VAL A 1 14.86 -29.15 21.85
C VAL A 1 14.81 -27.63 21.69
N PRO A 2 14.88 -27.06 20.48
CA PRO A 2 14.80 -25.62 20.33
C PRO A 2 13.37 -25.15 20.62
N ALA A 3 13.25 -24.08 21.40
CA ALA A 3 11.98 -23.52 21.84
C ALA A 3 11.16 -23.06 20.63
N ARG A 4 9.90 -23.50 20.60
CA ARG A 4 8.91 -23.13 19.58
C ARG A 4 8.70 -21.60 19.66
N PRO A 5 8.84 -20.85 18.55
CA PRO A 5 8.65 -19.40 18.58
C PRO A 5 7.22 -19.06 19.03
N PRO A 6 7.02 -17.91 19.71
CA PRO A 6 5.70 -17.53 20.21
C PRO A 6 4.72 -17.41 19.05
N VAL A 7 3.58 -18.08 19.19
CA VAL A 7 2.43 -17.92 18.28
C VAL A 7 1.93 -16.49 18.44
N VAL A 8 2.31 -15.62 17.51
CA VAL A 8 1.71 -14.29 17.39
C VAL A 8 0.26 -14.51 16.99
N ARG A 9 -0.67 -14.11 17.87
CA ARG A 9 -2.10 -14.15 17.57
C ARG A 9 -2.37 -13.35 16.28
N PRO A 10 -3.12 -13.89 15.30
CA PRO A 10 -3.51 -13.11 14.13
C PRO A 10 -4.24 -11.86 14.63
N GLY A 11 -3.77 -10.68 14.22
CA GLY A 11 -4.47 -9.45 14.51
C GLY A 11 -5.83 -9.54 13.83
N ALA A 12 -6.92 -9.39 14.59
CA ALA A 12 -8.27 -9.51 14.05
C ALA A 12 -8.42 -8.68 12.77
N ALA A 13 -8.92 -9.31 11.72
CA ALA A 13 -9.25 -8.64 10.47
C ALA A 13 -10.16 -7.43 10.78
N ALA A 14 -9.95 -6.32 10.06
CA ALA A 14 -10.78 -5.15 10.24
C ALA A 14 -12.25 -5.53 9.95
N PRO A 15 -13.21 -5.07 10.78
CA PRO A 15 -14.63 -5.33 10.51
C PRO A 15 -15.07 -4.68 9.19
N ALA A 16 -15.94 -5.38 8.45
CA ALA A 16 -16.53 -4.86 7.21
C ALA A 16 -17.27 -3.54 7.47
N GLY A 17 -17.23 -2.63 6.49
CA GLY A 17 -17.85 -1.31 6.56
C GLY A 17 -17.12 -0.32 7.47
N ARG A 18 -15.93 -0.66 8.00
CA ARG A 18 -15.18 0.19 8.92
C ARG A 18 -13.74 0.43 8.47
N ILE A 19 -13.23 1.60 8.87
CA ILE A 19 -11.82 1.96 8.78
C ILE A 19 -11.20 1.69 10.16
N THR A 20 -10.21 0.80 10.20
CA THR A 20 -9.40 0.54 11.39
C THR A 20 -8.05 1.21 11.23
N VAL A 21 -7.48 1.76 12.30
CA VAL A 21 -6.12 2.34 12.30
C VAL A 21 -5.23 1.48 13.20
N ARG A 22 -4.03 1.12 12.73
CA ARG A 22 -3.05 0.36 13.51
C ARG A 22 -1.67 1.01 13.44
N THR A 23 -1.01 1.11 14.58
CA THR A 23 0.40 1.53 14.64
C THR A 23 1.29 0.34 14.30
N CYS A 24 1.65 0.17 13.03
CA CYS A 24 2.62 -0.83 12.61
C CYS A 24 3.27 -0.45 11.26
N PRO A 25 4.49 -0.95 10.97
CA PRO A 25 5.00 -1.01 9.60
C PRO A 25 4.06 -1.84 8.70
N ILE A 26 3.93 -1.45 7.45
CA ILE A 26 2.98 -2.09 6.51
C ILE A 26 3.42 -3.51 6.13
N GLU A 27 4.72 -3.77 6.07
CA GLU A 27 5.29 -5.08 5.75
C GLU A 27 5.07 -6.16 6.81
N LEU A 28 4.55 -5.77 7.98
CA LEU A 28 4.17 -6.66 9.07
C LEU A 28 2.66 -6.90 9.14
N VAL A 29 1.88 -6.33 8.22
CA VAL A 29 0.44 -6.53 8.13
C VAL A 29 0.16 -7.96 7.65
N ARG A 30 -0.68 -8.67 8.41
CA ARG A 30 -1.17 -10.01 8.11
C ARG A 30 -2.67 -10.00 7.86
N ASP A 31 -3.15 -11.04 7.18
CA ASP A 31 -4.57 -11.35 6.98
C ASP A 31 -5.36 -10.21 6.32
N VAL A 32 -4.70 -9.52 5.38
CA VAL A 32 -5.30 -8.51 4.49
C VAL A 32 -5.00 -8.89 3.06
N ASP A 33 -6.01 -8.89 2.20
CA ASP A 33 -5.89 -9.36 0.82
C ASP A 33 -4.98 -8.44 -0.02
N ILE A 34 -5.04 -7.13 0.21
CA ILE A 34 -4.33 -6.13 -0.61
C ILE A 34 -3.53 -5.17 0.28
N LEU A 35 -2.24 -5.01 0.00
CA LEU A 35 -1.44 -3.91 0.56
C LEU A 35 -1.18 -2.85 -0.51
N VAL A 36 -1.33 -1.58 -0.15
CA VAL A 36 -1.07 -0.46 -1.06
C VAL A 36 0.30 0.13 -0.77
N SER A 37 1.15 0.18 -1.79
CA SER A 37 2.41 0.91 -1.77
C SER A 37 2.24 2.33 -2.31
N SER A 38 2.97 3.27 -1.73
CA SER A 38 3.09 4.64 -2.23
C SER A 38 4.33 4.75 -3.11
N GLU A 39 4.13 4.93 -4.41
CA GLU A 39 5.20 5.03 -5.40
C GLU A 39 5.30 6.44 -6.01
N ASN A 40 6.45 6.70 -6.63
CA ASN A 40 6.61 7.87 -7.48
C ASN A 40 5.86 7.69 -8.82
N THR A 41 5.69 8.77 -9.57
CA THR A 41 4.99 8.75 -10.86
C THR A 41 5.74 8.01 -11.96
N PHE A 42 6.97 7.57 -11.74
CA PHE A 42 7.68 6.67 -12.67
C PHE A 42 7.46 5.19 -12.31
N LEU A 43 6.72 4.91 -11.24
CA LEU A 43 6.53 3.56 -10.68
C LEU A 43 7.88 2.86 -10.41
N GLU A 44 8.91 3.64 -10.09
CA GLU A 44 10.22 3.11 -9.72
C GLU A 44 10.26 2.84 -8.23
N MET A 45 10.23 1.57 -7.85
CA MET A 45 10.27 1.20 -6.43
C MET A 45 11.54 1.71 -5.75
N SER A 46 11.39 2.14 -4.50
CA SER A 46 12.50 2.56 -3.66
C SER A 46 13.53 1.43 -3.49
N LYS A 47 14.77 1.82 -3.18
CA LYS A 47 15.83 0.84 -2.91
C LYS A 47 15.46 0.01 -1.68
N THR A 48 15.81 -1.26 -1.73
CA THR A 48 15.51 -2.22 -0.66
C THR A 48 16.14 -1.84 0.67
N PHE A 49 17.12 -0.96 0.81
CA PHE A 49 17.64 -0.55 2.13
C PHE A 49 17.05 0.78 2.64
N ARG A 50 16.15 1.42 1.89
CA ARG A 50 15.55 2.70 2.31
C ARG A 50 14.38 2.47 3.27
N SER A 51 14.25 3.37 4.23
CA SER A 51 13.13 3.43 5.20
C SER A 51 11.91 4.12 4.58
N THR A 52 11.38 3.54 3.50
CA THR A 52 10.16 3.99 2.82
C THR A 52 9.17 2.84 2.76
N VAL A 53 7.87 3.14 2.62
CA VAL A 53 6.81 2.13 2.39
C VAL A 53 7.18 1.23 1.21
N SER A 54 7.52 1.83 0.07
CA SER A 54 7.94 1.14 -1.15
C SER A 54 9.16 0.23 -0.93
N GLY A 55 10.21 0.73 -0.28
CA GLY A 55 11.42 -0.05 -0.01
C GLY A 55 11.16 -1.20 0.98
N ALA A 56 10.28 -0.98 1.95
CA ALA A 56 9.87 -2.00 2.92
C ALA A 56 9.06 -3.13 2.28
N LEU A 57 8.05 -2.81 1.47
CA LEU A 57 7.27 -3.81 0.75
C LEU A 57 8.13 -4.55 -0.27
N ARG A 58 9.00 -3.87 -1.01
CA ARG A 58 9.96 -4.49 -1.93
C ARG A 58 10.84 -5.52 -1.22
N ARG A 59 11.41 -5.17 -0.06
CA ARG A 59 12.22 -6.11 0.75
C ARG A 59 11.43 -7.32 1.21
N ALA A 60 10.20 -7.09 1.67
CA ALA A 60 9.40 -8.10 2.36
C ALA A 60 8.71 -9.07 1.40
N ALA A 61 8.41 -8.62 0.18
CA ALA A 61 7.87 -9.45 -0.90
C ALA A 61 8.94 -10.21 -1.69
N ALA A 62 10.22 -9.83 -1.57
CA ALA A 62 11.32 -10.51 -2.25
C ALA A 62 11.43 -11.98 -1.82
N LEU A 63 11.63 -12.87 -2.78
CA LEU A 63 11.96 -14.27 -2.51
C LEU A 63 13.45 -14.38 -2.17
N ARG A 64 13.75 -15.17 -1.15
CA ARG A 64 15.11 -15.37 -0.67
C ARG A 64 15.47 -16.85 -0.63
N ASP A 65 16.74 -17.14 -0.89
CA ASP A 65 17.30 -18.46 -0.67
C ASP A 65 17.66 -18.67 0.82
N ALA A 66 18.30 -19.79 1.13
CA ALA A 66 18.76 -20.11 2.48
C ALA A 66 19.89 -19.19 2.98
N SER A 67 20.65 -18.54 2.09
CA SER A 67 21.71 -17.59 2.46
C SER A 67 21.17 -16.18 2.76
N GLY A 68 19.90 -15.93 2.42
CA GLY A 68 19.25 -14.64 2.55
C GLY A 68 19.43 -13.75 1.32
N GLU A 69 20.04 -14.25 0.25
CA GLU A 69 20.15 -13.56 -1.04
C GLU A 69 18.75 -13.37 -1.64
N ILE A 70 18.50 -12.19 -2.24
CA ILE A 70 17.28 -11.98 -3.02
C ILE A 70 17.43 -12.70 -4.35
N VAL A 71 16.75 -13.83 -4.49
CA VAL A 71 16.72 -14.60 -5.75
C VAL A 71 15.66 -14.10 -6.71
N ASP A 72 14.61 -13.45 -6.19
CA ASP A 72 13.61 -12.76 -7.02
C ASP A 72 13.10 -11.50 -6.31
N ASP A 73 13.34 -10.35 -6.95
CA ASP A 73 12.75 -9.07 -6.58
C ASP A 73 11.38 -8.92 -7.25
N VAL A 74 10.43 -9.73 -6.77
CA VAL A 74 9.12 -9.98 -7.39
C VAL A 74 8.43 -8.68 -7.80
N LEU A 75 8.29 -7.74 -6.87
CA LEU A 75 7.54 -6.50 -7.10
C LEU A 75 8.23 -5.63 -8.17
N ALA A 76 9.55 -5.44 -8.07
CA ALA A 76 10.28 -4.63 -9.04
C ALA A 76 10.27 -5.27 -10.44
N ARG A 77 10.42 -6.60 -10.51
CA ARG A 77 10.37 -7.36 -11.77
C ARG A 77 9.01 -7.23 -12.44
N GLU A 78 7.92 -7.51 -11.72
CA GLU A 78 6.56 -7.46 -12.26
C GLU A 78 6.12 -6.04 -12.63
N LEU A 79 6.44 -5.04 -11.80
CA LEU A 79 6.16 -3.64 -12.12
C LEU A 79 6.92 -3.18 -13.36
N GLY A 80 8.18 -3.62 -13.51
CA GLY A 80 8.97 -3.38 -14.71
C GLY A 80 8.41 -4.06 -15.97
N VAL A 81 7.84 -5.28 -15.85
CA VAL A 81 7.10 -5.93 -16.95
C VAL A 81 5.89 -5.08 -17.31
N TRP A 82 5.08 -4.68 -16.33
CA TRP A 82 3.89 -3.88 -16.58
C TRP A 82 4.22 -2.57 -17.32
N LEU A 83 5.25 -1.85 -16.87
CA LEU A 83 5.72 -0.61 -17.51
C LEU A 83 6.15 -0.83 -18.96
N ARG A 84 6.83 -1.93 -19.29
CA ARG A 84 7.21 -2.22 -20.69
C ARG A 84 6.04 -2.62 -21.57
N THR A 85 4.98 -3.19 -20.98
CA THR A 85 3.81 -3.65 -21.72
C THR A 85 2.79 -2.54 -21.96
N HIS A 86 2.60 -1.64 -20.99
CA HIS A 86 1.50 -0.65 -21.02
C HIS A 86 1.99 0.79 -21.20
N GLU A 87 3.25 1.07 -20.89
CA GLU A 87 3.79 2.42 -20.83
C GLU A 87 5.12 2.53 -21.57
N ARG A 88 5.70 3.73 -21.55
CA ARG A 88 7.04 3.98 -22.10
C ARG A 88 8.04 4.07 -20.95
N PRO A 89 9.06 3.20 -20.88
CA PRO A 89 10.11 3.30 -19.86
C PRO A 89 10.71 4.70 -19.80
N GLY A 90 10.87 5.25 -18.60
CA GLY A 90 11.40 6.59 -18.37
C GLY A 90 10.40 7.73 -18.59
N VAL A 91 9.12 7.44 -18.83
CA VAL A 91 8.03 8.43 -18.88
C VAL A 91 7.16 8.27 -17.63
N PRO A 92 6.79 9.37 -16.95
CA PRO A 92 5.89 9.26 -15.80
C PRO A 92 4.49 8.86 -16.23
N VAL A 93 3.86 7.98 -15.47
CA VAL A 93 2.43 7.70 -15.56
C VAL A 93 1.62 8.87 -14.97
N ARG A 94 0.33 8.92 -15.31
CA ARG A 94 -0.60 9.89 -14.72
C ARG A 94 -0.63 9.73 -13.19
N PRO A 95 -0.51 10.80 -12.39
CA PRO A 95 -0.73 10.72 -10.95
C PRO A 95 -2.09 10.08 -10.61
N GLY A 96 -2.11 9.21 -9.60
CA GLY A 96 -3.29 8.43 -9.21
C GLY A 96 -3.45 7.11 -9.97
N THR A 97 -2.54 6.79 -10.91
CA THR A 97 -2.47 5.45 -11.52
C THR A 97 -2.12 4.41 -10.46
N VAL A 98 -2.80 3.27 -10.48
CA VAL A 98 -2.54 2.14 -9.57
C VAL A 98 -2.27 0.90 -10.41
N VAL A 99 -1.17 0.21 -10.09
CA VAL A 99 -0.74 -1.00 -10.78
C VAL A 99 -0.67 -2.15 -9.79
N ALA A 100 -1.21 -3.31 -10.15
CA ALA A 100 -1.14 -4.50 -9.31
C ALA A 100 0.03 -5.41 -9.67
N THR A 101 0.59 -6.03 -8.65
CA THR A 101 1.57 -7.13 -8.74
C THR A 101 1.15 -8.25 -7.81
N SER A 102 1.73 -9.44 -7.99
CA SER A 102 1.65 -10.51 -7.00
C SER A 102 2.30 -10.08 -5.68
N SER A 103 2.02 -10.81 -4.60
CA SER A 103 2.54 -10.48 -3.27
C SER A 103 3.92 -11.06 -2.95
N GLY A 104 4.47 -11.90 -3.82
CA GLY A 104 5.74 -12.60 -3.56
C GLY A 104 5.73 -13.33 -2.21
N ALA A 105 6.79 -13.14 -1.41
CA ALA A 105 6.90 -13.73 -0.07
C ALA A 105 5.81 -13.27 0.91
N LEU A 106 5.12 -12.14 0.67
CA LEU A 106 4.01 -11.69 1.51
C LEU A 106 2.75 -12.55 1.37
N ALA A 107 2.70 -13.45 0.38
CA ALA A 107 1.65 -14.48 0.30
C ALA A 107 1.56 -15.33 1.57
N ALA A 108 2.69 -15.61 2.22
CA ALA A 108 2.73 -16.34 3.48
C ALA A 108 2.09 -15.60 4.66
N GLN A 109 1.78 -14.30 4.50
CA GLN A 109 1.08 -13.46 5.47
C GLN A 109 -0.41 -13.28 5.14
N GLY A 110 -0.92 -13.98 4.12
CA GLY A 110 -2.30 -13.84 3.65
C GLY A 110 -2.51 -12.70 2.65
N VAL A 111 -1.45 -12.03 2.21
CA VAL A 111 -1.53 -10.97 1.19
C VAL A 111 -1.64 -11.59 -0.20
N ARG A 112 -2.64 -11.19 -0.97
CA ARG A 112 -2.87 -11.70 -2.32
C ARG A 112 -2.25 -10.80 -3.38
N ARG A 113 -2.39 -9.48 -3.22
CA ARG A 113 -1.92 -8.48 -4.20
C ARG A 113 -1.21 -7.32 -3.52
N ILE A 114 -0.28 -6.71 -4.26
CA ILE A 114 0.29 -5.40 -3.91
C ILE A 114 -0.15 -4.39 -4.97
N HIS A 115 -0.78 -3.30 -4.52
CA HIS A 115 -1.22 -2.20 -5.36
C HIS A 115 -0.22 -1.04 -5.24
N HIS A 116 0.44 -0.72 -6.34
CA HIS A 116 1.43 0.36 -6.44
C HIS A 116 0.75 1.64 -6.90
N ALA A 117 0.52 2.57 -5.98
CA ALA A 117 -0.12 3.84 -6.28
C ALA A 117 0.92 4.91 -6.64
N ALA A 118 0.91 5.35 -7.91
CA ALA A 118 1.73 6.43 -8.42
C ALA A 118 1.21 7.80 -7.94
N ILE A 119 1.68 8.26 -6.78
CA ILE A 119 1.15 9.49 -6.16
C ILE A 119 2.17 10.62 -6.05
N ALA A 120 3.45 10.30 -6.08
CA ALA A 120 4.54 11.22 -5.76
C ALA A 120 5.27 11.66 -7.03
N ALA A 121 5.00 12.87 -7.49
CA ALA A 121 5.71 13.43 -8.65
C ALA A 121 7.07 13.98 -8.19
N PRO A 122 8.21 13.53 -8.75
CA PRO A 122 9.51 14.07 -8.37
C PRO A 122 9.62 15.55 -8.76
N VAL A 123 10.30 16.34 -7.93
CA VAL A 123 10.56 17.77 -8.19
C VAL A 123 12.05 18.08 -8.06
N GLY A 124 12.52 19.07 -8.82
CA GLY A 124 13.93 19.48 -8.81
C GLY A 124 14.87 18.35 -9.26
N ASN A 125 15.84 18.00 -8.40
CA ASN A 125 16.82 16.94 -8.65
C ASN A 125 16.29 15.51 -8.39
N GLY A 126 14.99 15.34 -8.12
CA GLY A 126 14.37 14.03 -7.88
C GLY A 126 14.48 13.51 -6.44
N GLU A 127 15.07 14.28 -5.51
CA GLU A 127 15.13 13.88 -4.10
C GLU A 127 13.88 14.22 -3.29
N ARG A 128 13.13 15.23 -3.76
CA ARG A 128 11.85 15.67 -3.22
C ARG A 128 10.71 15.27 -4.15
N TYR A 129 9.53 15.16 -3.57
CA TYR A 129 8.32 14.85 -4.30
C TYR A 129 7.22 15.84 -3.95
N HIS A 130 6.28 15.99 -4.87
CA HIS A 130 5.04 16.71 -4.67
C HIS A 130 3.87 15.74 -4.74
N VAL A 131 3.00 15.81 -3.73
CA VAL A 131 1.75 15.04 -3.66
C VAL A 131 0.62 16.02 -3.39
N THR A 132 -0.50 15.88 -4.10
CA THR A 132 -1.71 16.67 -3.84
C THR A 132 -2.76 15.83 -3.11
N PRO A 133 -3.65 16.43 -2.30
CA PRO A 133 -4.74 15.70 -1.65
C PRO A 133 -5.69 15.01 -2.65
N ALA A 134 -5.88 15.61 -3.84
CA ALA A 134 -6.71 15.05 -4.90
C ALA A 134 -6.17 13.70 -5.40
N VAL A 135 -4.86 13.60 -5.61
CA VAL A 135 -4.19 12.37 -6.05
C VAL A 135 -4.33 11.25 -5.03
N LEU A 136 -4.33 11.55 -3.73
CA LEU A 136 -4.59 10.53 -2.69
C LEU A 136 -6.02 9.95 -2.81
N ALA A 137 -7.02 10.78 -3.07
CA ALA A 137 -8.39 10.34 -3.25
C ALA A 137 -8.57 9.53 -4.55
N GLU A 138 -7.88 9.91 -5.62
CA GLU A 138 -7.86 9.16 -6.88
C GLU A 138 -7.21 7.80 -6.73
N ALA A 139 -6.06 7.72 -6.05
CA ALA A 139 -5.37 6.46 -5.79
C ALA A 139 -6.22 5.49 -4.97
N VAL A 140 -6.94 5.98 -3.95
CA VAL A 140 -7.89 5.15 -3.19
C VAL A 140 -8.96 4.59 -4.12
N ARG A 141 -9.65 5.43 -4.89
CA ARG A 141 -10.70 4.98 -5.82
C ARG A 141 -10.15 3.95 -6.82
N ALA A 142 -9.01 4.24 -7.44
CA ALA A 142 -8.37 3.36 -8.42
C ALA A 142 -7.95 2.02 -7.81
N SER A 143 -7.51 1.99 -6.55
CA SER A 143 -7.17 0.74 -5.85
C SER A 143 -8.39 -0.15 -5.66
N PHE A 144 -9.54 0.43 -5.25
CA PHE A 144 -10.79 -0.33 -5.10
C PHE A 144 -11.37 -0.78 -6.45
N GLU A 145 -11.30 0.07 -7.47
CA GLU A 145 -11.70 -0.30 -8.84
C GLU A 145 -10.86 -1.48 -9.36
N LEU A 146 -9.54 -1.38 -9.24
CA LEU A 146 -8.62 -2.45 -9.63
C LEU A 146 -8.84 -3.72 -8.81
N ALA A 147 -9.07 -3.61 -7.51
CA ALA A 147 -9.34 -4.75 -6.64
C ALA A 147 -10.59 -5.53 -7.08
N ARG A 148 -11.67 -4.82 -7.43
CA ARG A 148 -12.90 -5.44 -7.94
C ARG A 148 -12.67 -6.14 -9.28
N GLN A 149 -11.93 -5.49 -10.19
CA GLN A 149 -11.58 -6.07 -11.49
C GLN A 149 -10.71 -7.33 -11.34
N GLU A 150 -9.69 -7.28 -10.48
CA GLU A 150 -8.83 -8.44 -10.22
C GLU A 150 -9.56 -9.57 -9.51
N ALA A 151 -10.49 -9.26 -8.59
CA ALA A 151 -11.26 -10.28 -7.89
C ALA A 151 -12.11 -11.11 -8.86
N GLU A 152 -12.72 -10.46 -9.85
CA GLU A 152 -13.47 -11.11 -10.92
C GLU A 152 -12.54 -11.86 -11.88
N PHE A 153 -11.55 -11.16 -12.45
CA PHE A 153 -10.67 -11.70 -13.48
C PHE A 153 -9.82 -12.90 -13.00
N LEU A 154 -9.38 -12.88 -11.74
CA LEU A 154 -8.53 -13.93 -11.17
C LEU A 154 -9.34 -14.99 -10.39
N ALA A 155 -10.66 -14.84 -10.28
CA ALA A 155 -11.50 -15.65 -9.37
C ALA A 155 -10.94 -15.68 -7.92
N LEU A 156 -10.41 -14.55 -7.47
CA LEU A 156 -9.81 -14.38 -6.14
C LEU A 156 -10.69 -13.41 -5.32
N PRO A 157 -11.63 -13.88 -4.50
CA PRO A 157 -12.46 -12.99 -3.70
C PRO A 157 -11.58 -12.19 -2.73
N MET A 158 -11.62 -10.86 -2.84
CA MET A 158 -10.88 -9.92 -1.98
C MET A 158 -11.87 -8.96 -1.36
N SER A 159 -11.74 -8.74 -0.05
CA SER A 159 -12.64 -7.86 0.70
C SER A 159 -11.91 -7.04 1.75
N SER A 160 -10.58 -7.05 1.74
CA SER A 160 -9.76 -6.29 2.71
C SER A 160 -8.59 -5.60 2.03
N ILE A 161 -8.39 -4.32 2.36
CA ILE A 161 -7.33 -3.50 1.77
C ILE A 161 -6.64 -2.65 2.84
N CYS A 162 -5.31 -2.59 2.78
CA CYS A 162 -4.48 -1.81 3.69
C CYS A 162 -3.81 -0.64 2.98
N PHE A 163 -4.01 0.56 3.52
CA PHE A 163 -3.33 1.78 3.08
C PHE A 163 -2.36 2.27 4.17
N PRO A 164 -1.12 2.64 3.82
CA PRO A 164 -0.28 3.40 4.72
C PRO A 164 -0.77 4.85 4.80
N LEU A 165 -0.26 5.61 5.78
CA LEU A 165 -0.34 7.06 5.71
C LEU A 165 0.54 7.55 4.53
N MET A 166 -0.11 7.99 3.45
CA MET A 166 0.53 8.37 2.20
C MET A 166 0.71 9.89 2.06
N GLY A 167 1.75 10.31 1.35
CA GLY A 167 1.99 11.70 0.96
C GLY A 167 2.65 12.60 2.02
N THR A 168 2.80 12.15 3.27
CA THR A 168 3.29 12.97 4.39
C THR A 168 4.80 12.94 4.61
N GLY A 169 5.49 11.98 4.01
CA GLY A 169 6.96 11.91 4.03
C GLY A 169 7.57 12.89 3.03
N ARG A 170 8.32 12.38 2.05
CA ARG A 170 8.95 13.21 1.02
C ARG A 170 7.98 13.91 0.05
N GLY A 171 6.67 13.64 0.16
CA GLY A 171 5.61 14.25 -0.65
C GLY A 171 5.14 15.62 -0.18
N GLY A 172 5.50 16.02 1.06
CA GLY A 172 5.28 17.37 1.57
C GLY A 172 3.89 17.70 2.10
N LEU A 173 2.95 16.74 2.15
CA LEU A 173 1.65 16.99 2.79
C LEU A 173 1.76 16.94 4.32
N SER A 174 0.99 17.79 5.00
CA SER A 174 0.80 17.64 6.44
C SER A 174 -0.06 16.41 6.74
N VAL A 175 0.16 15.79 7.90
CA VAL A 175 -0.60 14.62 8.35
C VAL A 175 -2.11 14.88 8.39
N PRO A 176 -2.62 16.02 8.94
CA PRO A 176 -4.06 16.28 8.94
C PRO A 176 -4.66 16.39 7.52
N THR A 177 -3.92 16.98 6.58
CA THR A 177 -4.37 17.12 5.19
C THR A 177 -4.44 15.76 4.49
N ALA A 178 -3.40 14.94 4.62
CA ALA A 178 -3.39 13.58 4.05
C ALA A 178 -4.47 12.70 4.68
N ALA A 179 -4.60 12.72 6.02
CA ALA A 179 -5.63 11.98 6.75
C ALA A 179 -7.04 12.35 6.28
N ARG A 180 -7.33 13.65 6.14
CA ARG A 180 -8.65 14.11 5.67
C ARG A 180 -8.96 13.61 4.26
N ALA A 181 -7.99 13.64 3.35
CA ALA A 181 -8.15 13.19 1.98
C ALA A 181 -8.38 11.68 1.91
N LEU A 182 -7.53 10.88 2.58
CA LEU A 182 -7.61 9.42 2.61
C LEU A 182 -8.92 8.96 3.25
N LEU A 183 -9.21 9.39 4.49
CA LEU A 183 -10.42 8.97 5.20
C LEU A 183 -11.69 9.42 4.47
N GLY A 184 -11.68 10.59 3.83
CA GLY A 184 -12.80 11.06 3.02
C GLY A 184 -13.05 10.18 1.79
N ALA A 185 -11.99 9.70 1.13
CA ALA A 185 -12.09 8.79 -0.01
C ALA A 185 -12.49 7.37 0.42
N LEU A 186 -11.86 6.83 1.46
CA LEU A 186 -12.16 5.51 2.01
C LEU A 186 -13.62 5.43 2.49
N GLY A 187 -14.12 6.47 3.16
CA GLY A 187 -15.52 6.53 3.57
C GLY A 187 -16.50 6.55 2.40
N ARG A 188 -16.11 7.08 1.22
CA ARG A 188 -16.95 6.99 0.01
C ARG A 188 -16.97 5.58 -0.55
N GLU A 189 -15.83 4.90 -0.61
CA GLU A 189 -15.74 3.51 -1.08
C GLU A 189 -16.53 2.57 -0.14
N LEU A 190 -16.41 2.73 1.17
CA LEU A 190 -17.16 1.92 2.14
C LEU A 190 -18.68 2.17 2.12
N ARG A 191 -19.12 3.39 1.79
CA ARG A 191 -20.55 3.65 1.56
C ARG A 191 -21.06 3.01 0.26
N ARG A 192 -20.20 2.93 -0.75
CA ARG A 192 -20.52 2.28 -2.04
C ARG A 192 -20.57 0.76 -1.89
N ASP A 193 -19.66 0.21 -1.10
CA ASP A 193 -19.54 -1.22 -0.87
C ASP A 193 -19.12 -1.51 0.58
N PRO A 194 -20.08 -1.73 1.49
CA PRO A 194 -19.80 -1.96 2.90
C PRO A 194 -19.25 -3.36 3.19
N SER A 195 -19.13 -4.23 2.18
CA SER A 195 -18.50 -5.56 2.36
C SER A 195 -16.99 -5.47 2.58
N TRP A 196 -16.37 -4.35 2.20
CA TRP A 196 -14.94 -4.14 2.38
C TRP A 196 -14.58 -3.79 3.82
N SER A 197 -13.41 -4.26 4.24
CA SER A 197 -12.71 -3.77 5.41
C SER A 197 -11.47 -2.99 5.03
N VAL A 198 -11.23 -1.88 5.73
CA VAL A 198 -10.09 -1.00 5.46
C VAL A 198 -9.20 -0.93 6.69
N LEU A 199 -7.91 -1.21 6.48
CA LEU A 199 -6.87 -1.00 7.47
C LEU A 199 -5.97 0.17 7.07
N MET A 200 -5.86 1.18 7.91
CA MET A 200 -4.85 2.21 7.81
C MET A 200 -3.68 1.94 8.75
N VAL A 201 -2.45 2.08 8.25
CA VAL A 201 -1.24 1.86 9.06
C VAL A 201 -0.24 3.01 9.01
N THR A 202 0.48 3.18 10.11
CA THR A 202 1.64 4.07 10.22
C THR A 202 2.54 3.53 11.32
N PRO A 203 3.87 3.58 11.19
CA PRO A 203 4.78 3.17 12.27
C PRO A 203 4.82 4.21 13.40
N ASP A 204 4.39 5.44 13.16
CA ASP A 204 4.40 6.54 14.13
C ASP A 204 3.09 6.59 14.93
N GLU A 205 3.19 6.55 16.26
CA GLU A 205 2.05 6.54 17.18
C GLU A 205 1.29 7.88 17.20
N GLY A 206 1.99 9.00 17.06
CA GLY A 206 1.36 10.32 16.98
C GLY A 206 0.50 10.46 15.73
N HIS A 207 0.99 9.98 14.58
CA HIS A 207 0.25 9.92 13.33
C HIS A 207 -0.95 8.97 13.44
N ALA A 208 -0.81 7.83 14.12
CA ALA A 208 -1.93 6.91 14.34
C ALA A 208 -3.04 7.56 15.17
N ARG A 209 -2.69 8.30 16.24
CA ARG A 209 -3.66 9.05 17.05
C ARG A 209 -4.40 10.11 16.23
N LEU A 210 -3.69 10.84 15.36
CA LEU A 210 -4.30 11.82 14.46
C LEU A 210 -5.27 11.16 13.46
N LEU A 211 -4.90 10.00 12.90
CA LEU A 211 -5.77 9.21 12.02
C LEU A 211 -7.02 8.72 12.75
N MET A 212 -6.87 8.19 13.96
CA MET A 212 -8.00 7.74 14.79
C MET A 212 -8.94 8.91 15.10
N ALA A 213 -8.42 10.05 15.54
CA ALA A 213 -9.24 11.24 15.83
C ALA A 213 -10.01 11.73 14.59
N ALA A 214 -9.35 11.74 13.42
CA ALA A 214 -9.98 12.14 12.16
C ALA A 214 -11.00 11.12 11.64
N SER A 215 -10.87 9.84 12.01
CA SER A 215 -11.81 8.78 11.66
C SER A 215 -13.04 8.77 12.56
N SER A 216 -12.90 9.08 13.84
CA SER A 216 -14.01 9.12 14.81
C SER A 216 -14.92 10.35 14.65
N ALA A 217 -14.45 11.39 13.95
CA ALA A 217 -15.22 12.61 13.67
C ALA A 217 -16.15 12.49 12.45
N ARG A 218 -16.35 11.29 11.91
CA ARG A 218 -17.11 11.00 10.68
C ARG A 218 -18.09 9.87 10.92
#